data_AF-X0Y0Z1-F1
#
_entry.id   AF-X0Y0Z1-F1
#
_cell.length_a   1.000
_cell.length_b   1.000
_cell.length_c   1.000
_cell.angle_alpha   90.00
_cell.angle_beta   90.00
_cell.angle_gamma   90.00
#
_symmetry.space_group_name_H-M   'P 1'
#
loop_
_entity.id
_entity.type
_entity.pdbx_description
1 polymer ?
#
loop_
_entity_poly.entity_id
_entity_poly.type
_entity_poly.pdbx_seq_one_letter_code
_entity_poly.pdbx_strand_id
1 'polypeptide(L)'
;MEENSQNTILNVRDWIILSTTMIAATLTILALIWQVPPTRGIVTVTFLLMVSFILFVNSVSANSRAAFELKLEDFDEIKVNRFVSFAEYTFGMGFTLVIIAFSILGYVYLLDFIGHLLYALLLPIVFLVVAWIMIIIYNT
;
A
#
# COMPACT_ATOMS: atom_id res chain seq x y z
N MET A 1 -5.96 -15.73 -27.83
CA MET A 1 -5.35 -14.39 -27.76
C MET A 1 -6.30 -13.37 -27.15
N GLU A 2 -7.59 -13.32 -27.52
CA GLU A 2 -8.58 -12.42 -26.87
C GLU A 2 -8.80 -12.66 -25.36
N GLU A 3 -8.82 -13.91 -24.90
CA GLU A 3 -9.03 -14.22 -23.48
C GLU A 3 -7.90 -13.65 -22.58
N ASN A 4 -6.68 -13.60 -23.10
CA ASN A 4 -5.51 -13.09 -22.36
C ASN A 4 -5.51 -11.55 -22.30
N SER A 5 -5.93 -10.88 -23.37
CA SER A 5 -6.06 -9.41 -23.38
C SER A 5 -7.19 -8.95 -22.45
N GLN A 6 -8.32 -9.68 -22.43
CA GLN A 6 -9.48 -9.34 -21.60
C GLN A 6 -9.19 -9.53 -20.11
N ASN A 7 -8.47 -10.59 -19.73
CA ASN A 7 -7.97 -10.79 -18.36
C ASN A 7 -6.97 -9.70 -17.93
N THR A 8 -6.07 -9.30 -18.84
CA THR A 8 -5.11 -8.22 -18.56
C THR A 8 -5.82 -6.88 -18.35
N ILE A 9 -6.83 -6.57 -19.17
CA ILE A 9 -7.64 -5.35 -19.04
C ILE A 9 -8.40 -5.32 -17.69
N LEU A 10 -9.02 -6.44 -17.30
CA LEU A 10 -9.70 -6.57 -16.00
C LEU A 10 -8.72 -6.36 -14.84
N ASN A 11 -7.56 -7.01 -14.90
CA ASN A 11 -6.51 -6.91 -13.88
C ASN A 11 -6.03 -5.45 -13.69
N VAL A 12 -5.71 -4.75 -14.78
CA VAL A 12 -5.26 -3.34 -14.73
C VAL A 12 -6.32 -2.43 -14.08
N ARG A 13 -7.59 -2.63 -14.39
CA ARG A 13 -8.68 -1.84 -13.81
C ARG A 13 -8.81 -2.06 -12.30
N ASP A 14 -8.72 -3.31 -11.86
CA ASP A 14 -8.83 -3.66 -10.44
C ASP A 14 -7.68 -3.06 -9.63
N TRP A 15 -6.46 -3.09 -10.17
CA TRP A 15 -5.32 -2.44 -9.54
C TRP A 15 -5.46 -0.92 -9.42
N ILE A 16 -6.07 -0.24 -10.41
CA ILE A 16 -6.35 1.21 -10.30
C ILE A 16 -7.30 1.48 -9.13
N ILE A 17 -8.36 0.68 -9.00
CA ILE A 17 -9.36 0.82 -7.93
C ILE A 17 -8.71 0.57 -6.57
N LEU A 18 -7.92 -0.50 -6.46
CA LEU A 18 -7.21 -0.88 -5.24
C LEU A 18 -6.25 0.22 -4.80
N SER A 19 -5.38 0.70 -5.70
CA SER A 19 -4.40 1.75 -5.41
C SER A 19 -5.08 3.07 -5.05
N THR A 20 -6.18 3.43 -5.72
CA THR A 20 -6.95 4.64 -5.42
C THR A 20 -7.62 4.57 -4.04
N THR A 21 -8.15 3.40 -3.68
CA THR A 21 -8.71 3.16 -2.35
C THR A 21 -7.63 3.30 -1.27
N MET A 22 -6.43 2.77 -1.52
CA MET A 22 -5.29 2.90 -0.61
C MET A 22 -4.78 4.34 -0.48
N ILE A 23 -4.86 5.15 -1.52
CA ILE A 23 -4.59 6.60 -1.45
C ILE A 23 -5.57 7.26 -0.48
N ALA A 24 -6.89 7.03 -0.66
CA ALA A 24 -7.91 7.62 0.20
C ALA A 24 -7.76 7.18 1.66
N ALA A 25 -7.47 5.89 1.89
CA ALA A 25 -7.20 5.37 3.23
C ALA A 25 -5.98 6.04 3.85
N THR A 26 -4.86 6.11 3.14
CA THR A 26 -3.61 6.74 3.61
C THR A 26 -3.81 8.20 3.99
N LEU A 27 -4.53 8.97 3.17
CA LEU A 27 -4.85 10.37 3.46
C LEU A 27 -5.78 10.51 4.68
N THR A 28 -6.75 9.61 4.82
CA THR A 28 -7.66 9.59 5.98
C THR A 28 -6.88 9.31 7.27
N ILE A 29 -5.97 8.33 7.24
CA ILE A 29 -5.10 8.01 8.39
C ILE A 29 -4.23 9.21 8.73
N LEU A 30 -3.58 9.81 7.73
CA LEU A 30 -2.79 11.04 7.91
C LEU A 30 -3.62 12.15 8.58
N ALA A 31 -4.85 12.37 8.13
CA ALA A 31 -5.73 13.38 8.75
C ALA A 31 -6.04 13.03 10.22
N LEU A 32 -6.38 11.77 10.51
CA LEU A 32 -6.76 11.32 11.84
C LEU A 32 -5.60 11.38 12.85
N ILE A 33 -4.39 10.97 12.46
CA ILE A 33 -3.24 10.99 13.38
C ILE A 33 -2.84 12.42 13.78
N TRP A 34 -3.09 13.40 12.91
CA TRP A 34 -2.81 14.80 13.20
C TRP A 34 -3.92 15.48 14.01
N GLN A 35 -5.12 14.89 14.11
CA GLN A 35 -6.17 15.37 15.03
C GLN A 35 -5.85 15.05 16.49
N VAL A 36 -5.27 13.87 16.76
CA VAL A 36 -4.85 13.45 18.10
C VAL A 36 -3.41 12.92 18.03
N PRO A 37 -2.41 13.82 17.97
CA PRO A 37 -1.03 13.42 17.73
C PRO A 37 -0.45 12.65 18.93
N PRO A 38 0.26 11.53 18.71
CA PRO A 38 1.01 10.87 19.77
C PRO A 38 2.18 11.74 20.23
N THR A 39 2.67 11.49 21.45
CA THR A 39 3.74 12.31 22.05
C THR A 39 5.09 12.19 21.30
N ARG A 40 5.29 11.08 20.58
CA ARG A 40 6.53 10.78 19.82
C ARG A 40 6.19 10.09 18.49
N GLY A 41 7.17 9.97 17.60
CA GLY A 41 7.06 9.11 16.40
C GLY A 41 6.13 9.60 15.27
N ILE A 42 5.33 10.65 15.47
CA ILE A 42 4.42 11.19 14.45
C ILE A 42 5.14 11.60 13.16
N VAL A 43 6.34 12.16 13.25
CA VAL A 43 7.14 12.57 12.09
C VAL A 43 7.51 11.36 11.24
N THR A 44 7.99 10.28 11.87
CA THR A 44 8.36 9.04 11.18
C THR A 44 7.14 8.37 10.54
N VAL A 45 6.02 8.28 11.25
CA VAL A 45 4.76 7.72 10.71
C VAL A 45 4.28 8.55 9.53
N THR A 46 4.26 9.88 9.66
CA THR A 46 3.85 10.79 8.58
C THR A 46 4.74 10.62 7.35
N PHE A 47 6.07 10.54 7.54
CA PHE A 47 7.00 10.32 6.45
C PHE A 47 6.72 8.99 5.72
N LEU A 48 6.56 7.89 6.45
CA LEU A 48 6.27 6.57 5.87
C LEU A 48 4.96 6.57 5.09
N LEU A 49 3.91 7.18 5.64
CA LEU A 49 2.61 7.30 4.97
C LEU A 49 2.67 8.19 3.73
N MET A 50 3.47 9.27 3.74
CA MET A 50 3.67 10.13 2.56
C MET A 50 4.44 9.42 1.44
N VAL A 51 5.48 8.64 1.77
CA VAL A 51 6.18 7.82 0.79
C VAL A 51 5.24 6.75 0.23
N SER A 52 4.45 6.10 1.08
CA SER A 52 3.43 5.14 0.66
C SER A 52 2.40 5.76 -0.29
N PHE A 53 1.91 6.96 0.01
CA PHE A 53 1.02 7.73 -0.86
C PHE A 53 1.63 7.93 -2.25
N ILE A 54 2.89 8.37 -2.34
CA ILE A 54 3.58 8.56 -3.62
C ILE A 54 3.65 7.23 -4.41
N LEU A 55 3.93 6.12 -3.73
CA LEU A 55 3.99 4.80 -4.36
C LEU A 55 2.63 4.35 -4.90
N PHE A 56 1.53 4.59 -4.16
CA PHE A 56 0.19 4.30 -4.67
C PHE A 56 -0.20 5.18 -5.87
N VAL A 57 0.15 6.46 -5.85
CA VAL A 57 -0.04 7.36 -7.01
C VAL A 57 0.73 6.83 -8.23
N ASN A 58 1.97 6.38 -8.04
CA ASN A 58 2.77 5.79 -9.12
C ASN A 58 2.16 4.48 -9.64
N SER A 59 1.61 3.64 -8.76
CA SER A 59 0.89 2.43 -9.15
C SER A 59 -0.35 2.76 -10.01
N VAL A 60 -1.16 3.75 -9.62
CA VAL A 60 -2.28 4.24 -10.44
C VAL A 60 -1.80 4.76 -11.80
N SER A 61 -0.72 5.54 -11.81
CA SER A 61 -0.19 6.14 -13.05
C SER A 61 0.32 5.07 -14.02
N ALA A 62 1.05 4.07 -13.52
CA ALA A 62 1.58 2.98 -14.32
C ALA A 62 0.45 2.10 -14.88
N ASN A 63 -0.54 1.73 -14.07
CA ASN A 63 -1.71 0.99 -14.54
C ASN A 63 -2.56 1.80 -15.53
N SER A 64 -2.71 3.11 -15.33
CA SER A 64 -3.43 3.96 -16.29
C SER A 64 -2.73 4.01 -17.64
N ARG A 65 -1.39 4.02 -17.65
CA ARG A 65 -0.59 3.91 -18.88
C ARG A 65 -0.74 2.53 -19.53
N ALA A 66 -0.71 1.45 -18.75
CA ALA A 66 -0.98 0.10 -19.27
C ALA A 66 -2.37 0.00 -19.91
N ALA A 67 -3.40 0.55 -19.26
CA ALA A 67 -4.77 0.58 -19.78
C ALA A 67 -4.91 1.42 -21.06
N PHE A 68 -4.13 2.49 -21.19
CA PHE A 68 -4.12 3.30 -22.42
C PHE A 68 -3.48 2.52 -23.56
N GLU A 69 -2.33 1.88 -23.32
CA GLU A 69 -1.61 1.14 -24.35
C GLU A 69 -2.42 -0.06 -24.88
N LEU A 70 -3.17 -0.74 -24.00
CA LEU A 70 -4.06 -1.86 -24.35
C LEU A 70 -5.22 -1.46 -25.29
N LYS A 71 -5.52 -0.17 -25.46
CA LYS A 71 -6.55 0.32 -26.38
C LYS A 71 -6.03 0.59 -27.79
N LEU A 72 -4.71 0.53 -28.00
CA LEU A 72 -4.10 0.68 -29.32
C LEU A 72 -4.23 -0.65 -30.08
N GLU A 73 -4.51 -0.60 -31.39
CA GLU A 73 -4.68 -1.79 -32.24
C GLU A 73 -3.40 -2.65 -32.34
N ASP A 74 -2.22 -2.05 -32.12
CA ASP A 74 -0.91 -2.71 -32.23
C ASP A 74 -0.09 -2.45 -30.94
N PHE A 75 -0.54 -3.05 -29.83
CA PHE A 75 0.05 -2.82 -28.52
C PHE A 75 1.20 -3.78 -28.22
N ASP A 76 2.28 -3.24 -27.63
CA ASP A 76 3.43 -4.02 -27.19
C ASP A 76 3.16 -4.68 -25.83
N GLU A 77 2.91 -6.00 -25.86
CA GLU A 77 2.68 -6.82 -24.66
C GLU A 77 3.82 -6.71 -23.63
N ILE A 78 5.07 -6.60 -24.07
CA ILE A 78 6.24 -6.50 -23.18
C ILE A 78 6.20 -5.16 -22.43
N LYS A 79 5.85 -4.09 -23.14
CA LYS A 79 5.73 -2.75 -22.57
C LYS A 79 4.57 -2.67 -21.56
N VAL A 80 3.41 -3.24 -21.88
CA VAL A 80 2.25 -3.33 -20.97
C VAL A 80 2.64 -4.10 -19.71
N ASN A 81 3.23 -5.29 -19.86
CA ASN A 81 3.59 -6.13 -18.72
C ASN A 81 4.61 -5.43 -17.79
N ARG A 82 5.55 -4.65 -18.35
CA ARG A 82 6.48 -3.84 -17.56
C ARG A 82 5.77 -2.79 -16.71
N PHE A 83 4.74 -2.14 -17.25
CA PHE A 83 3.95 -1.17 -16.48
C PHE A 83 3.12 -1.83 -15.38
N VAL A 84 2.49 -2.97 -15.67
CA VAL A 84 1.72 -3.73 -14.68
C VAL A 84 2.64 -4.20 -13.55
N SER A 85 3.76 -4.85 -13.88
CA SER A 85 4.74 -5.32 -12.89
C SER A 85 5.24 -4.16 -12.01
N PHE A 86 5.58 -3.01 -12.61
CA PHE A 86 6.00 -1.83 -11.84
C PHE A 86 4.89 -1.33 -10.91
N ALA A 87 3.64 -1.36 -11.36
CA ALA A 87 2.50 -0.96 -10.56
C ALA A 87 2.26 -1.89 -9.37
N GLU A 88 2.46 -3.20 -9.54
CA GLU A 88 2.38 -4.21 -8.49
C GLU A 88 3.50 -4.03 -7.46
N TYR A 89 4.75 -3.85 -7.91
CA TYR A 89 5.89 -3.62 -7.01
C TYR A 89 5.73 -2.33 -6.20
N THR A 90 5.33 -1.23 -6.83
CA THR A 90 5.11 0.05 -6.15
C THR A 90 3.94 -0.04 -5.17
N PHE A 91 2.86 -0.72 -5.53
CA PHE A 91 1.75 -0.98 -4.62
C PHE A 91 2.19 -1.80 -3.39
N GLY A 92 2.87 -2.93 -3.61
CA GLY A 92 3.33 -3.80 -2.52
C GLY A 92 4.31 -3.10 -1.57
N MET A 93 5.24 -2.32 -2.12
CA MET A 93 6.14 -1.49 -1.30
C MET A 93 5.36 -0.44 -0.51
N GLY A 94 4.40 0.27 -1.15
CA GLY A 94 3.54 1.24 -0.49
C GLY A 94 2.76 0.62 0.67
N PHE A 95 2.16 -0.54 0.45
CA PHE A 95 1.42 -1.28 1.47
C PHE A 95 2.30 -1.70 2.65
N THR A 96 3.52 -2.17 2.37
CA THR A 96 4.49 -2.53 3.42
C THR A 96 4.82 -1.32 4.31
N LEU A 97 5.01 -0.14 3.72
CA LEU A 97 5.25 1.09 4.49
C LEU A 97 4.03 1.48 5.34
N VAL A 98 2.80 1.27 4.86
CA VAL A 98 1.58 1.48 5.66
C VAL A 98 1.58 0.57 6.88
N ILE A 99 1.84 -0.73 6.71
CA ILE A 99 1.89 -1.69 7.82
C ILE A 99 2.94 -1.27 8.86
N ILE A 100 4.14 -0.90 8.41
CA ILE A 100 5.20 -0.44 9.32
C ILE A 100 4.77 0.84 10.06
N ALA A 101 4.19 1.80 9.34
CA ALA A 101 3.68 3.04 9.92
C ALA A 101 2.61 2.77 10.99
N PHE A 102 1.65 1.88 10.71
CA PHE A 102 0.64 1.45 11.68
C PHE A 102 1.22 0.73 12.89
N SER A 103 2.27 -0.06 12.70
CA SER A 103 2.93 -0.78 13.79
C SER A 103 3.62 0.19 14.74
N ILE A 104 4.33 1.19 14.20
CA ILE A 104 4.95 2.27 14.98
C ILE A 104 3.86 3.09 15.68
N LEU A 105 2.83 3.50 14.94
CA LEU A 105 1.74 4.31 15.47
C LEU A 105 1.00 3.60 16.60
N GLY A 106 0.65 2.32 16.41
CA GLY A 106 0.01 1.48 17.40
C GLY A 106 0.85 1.33 18.66
N TYR A 107 2.18 1.14 18.51
CA TYR A 107 3.10 1.11 19.64
C TYR A 107 3.12 2.42 20.43
N VAL A 108 3.26 3.56 19.74
CA VAL A 108 3.36 4.86 20.44
C VAL A 108 2.06 5.23 21.12
N TYR A 109 0.90 5.03 20.48
CA TYR A 109 -0.37 5.25 21.16
C TYR A 109 -0.53 4.33 22.38
N LEU A 110 -0.15 3.04 22.26
CA LEU A 110 -0.25 2.15 23.43
C LEU A 110 0.60 2.62 24.60
N LEU A 111 1.81 3.13 24.33
CA LEU A 111 2.67 3.71 25.34
C LEU A 111 2.04 4.95 25.97
N ASP A 112 1.43 5.83 25.17
CA ASP A 112 0.78 7.04 25.66
C ASP A 112 -0.45 6.74 26.54
N PHE A 113 -1.18 5.64 26.27
CA PHE A 113 -2.38 5.26 27.02
C PHE A 113 -2.16 4.34 28.22
N ILE A 114 -1.28 3.34 28.09
CA ILE A 114 -1.11 2.27 29.09
C ILE A 114 0.25 2.37 29.80
N GLY A 115 1.20 3.14 29.26
CA GLY A 115 2.56 3.29 29.80
C GLY A 115 3.53 2.19 29.32
N HIS A 116 4.72 2.16 29.92
CA HIS A 116 5.82 1.27 29.51
C HIS A 116 5.68 -0.16 30.06
N LEU A 117 4.73 -0.92 29.53
CA LEU A 117 4.52 -2.32 29.89
C LEU A 117 4.99 -3.25 28.77
N LEU A 118 5.63 -4.37 29.12
CA LEU A 118 6.23 -5.33 28.17
C LEU A 118 5.23 -5.89 27.14
N TYR A 119 3.96 -6.04 27.52
CA TYR A 119 2.91 -6.48 26.61
C TYR A 119 2.52 -5.41 25.57
N ALA A 120 2.87 -4.14 25.78
CA ALA A 120 2.66 -3.10 24.78
C ALA A 120 3.53 -3.30 23.52
N LEU A 121 4.65 -4.03 23.66
CA LEU A 121 5.49 -4.44 22.53
C LEU A 121 4.92 -5.64 21.76
N LEU A 122 4.11 -6.49 22.40
CA LEU A 122 3.58 -7.69 21.74
C LEU A 122 2.58 -7.34 20.64
N LEU A 123 1.74 -6.33 20.83
CA LEU A 123 0.70 -5.96 19.89
C LEU A 123 1.22 -5.55 18.49
N PRO A 124 2.19 -4.62 18.34
CA PRO A 124 2.75 -4.29 17.03
C PRO A 124 3.55 -5.45 16.42
N ILE A 125 4.20 -6.29 17.22
CA ILE A 125 4.94 -7.46 16.73
C ILE A 125 3.97 -8.52 16.18
N VAL A 126 2.93 -8.86 16.92
CA VAL A 126 1.90 -9.82 16.47
C VAL A 126 1.20 -9.28 15.24
N PHE A 127 0.89 -7.99 15.19
CA PHE A 127 0.30 -7.35 14.00
C PHE A 127 1.21 -7.50 12.78
N LEU A 128 2.51 -7.20 12.90
CA LEU A 128 3.48 -7.38 11.81
C LEU A 128 3.59 -8.83 11.36
N VAL A 129 3.75 -9.75 12.31
CA VAL A 129 3.90 -11.18 12.02
C VAL A 129 2.66 -11.72 11.30
N VAL A 130 1.46 -11.40 11.78
CA VAL A 130 0.21 -11.82 11.14
C VAL A 130 0.09 -11.21 9.74
N ALA A 131 0.37 -9.92 9.58
CA ALA A 131 0.30 -9.27 8.27
C ALA A 131 1.25 -9.93 7.25
N TRP A 132 2.48 -10.27 7.67
CA TRP A 132 3.46 -10.88 6.80
C TRP A 132 3.16 -12.35 6.50
N ILE A 133 2.68 -13.12 7.49
CA ILE A 133 2.23 -14.50 7.27
C ILE A 133 1.12 -14.52 6.22
N MET A 134 0.14 -13.61 6.32
CA MET A 134 -0.95 -13.54 5.33
C MET A 134 -0.41 -13.20 3.94
N ILE A 135 0.52 -12.24 3.82
CA ILE A 135 1.16 -11.90 2.53
C ILE A 135 1.88 -13.12 1.95
N ILE A 136 2.61 -13.89 2.76
CA ILE A 136 3.31 -15.09 2.30
C ILE A 136 2.29 -16.11 1.78
N ILE A 137 1.23 -16.40 2.54
CA ILE A 137 0.19 -17.36 2.15
C ILE A 137 -0.46 -16.97 0.82
N TYR A 138 -0.78 -15.69 0.62
CA TYR A 138 -1.38 -15.23 -0.64
C TYR A 138 -0.42 -15.26 -1.84
N ASN A 139 0.88 -15.28 -1.58
CA ASN A 139 1.93 -15.30 -2.61
C ASN A 139 2.52 -16.71 -2.83
N THR A 140 1.99 -17.74 -2.16
CA THR A 140 2.33 -19.16 -2.38
C THR A 140 1.22 -19.85 -3.16
#